data_AF-X1EFI3-F1
#
_entry.id   AF-X1EFI3-F1
#
_cell.length_a   1.000
_cell.length_b   1.000
_cell.length_c   1.000
_cell.angle_alpha   90.00
_cell.angle_beta   90.00
_cell.angle_gamma   90.00
#
_symmetry.space_group_name_H-M   'P 1'
#
loop_
_entity.id
_entity.type
_entity.pdbx_description
1 polymer ?
#
loop_
_entity_poly.entity_id
_entity_poly.type
_entity_poly.pdbx_seq_one_letter_code
_entity_poly.pdbx_strand_id
1 'polypeptide(L)' 'MEGKIKRLIRGRGFGFISAEDGSEVFFHRSALEGMNFDT' A
#
# COMPACT_ATOMS: atom_id res chain seq x y z
N MET A 1 -11.71 7.14 0.74
CA MET A 1 -11.69 5.79 1.32
C MET A 1 -10.39 5.66 2.08
N GLU A 2 -10.46 5.25 3.35
CA GLU A 2 -9.30 5.13 4.22
C GLU A 2 -9.11 3.67 4.65
N GLY A 3 -7.89 3.31 5.03
CA GLY A 3 -7.55 1.94 5.38
C GLY A 3 -6.15 1.85 5.97
N LYS A 4 -5.79 0.66 6.44
CA LYS A 4 -4.48 0.40 7.05
C LYS A 4 -3.62 -0.44 6.13
N ILE A 5 -2.31 -0.16 6.10
CA ILE A 5 -1.36 -1.02 5.40
C ILE A 5 -1.38 -2.41 6.04
N LYS A 6 -1.80 -3.41 5.27
CA LYS A 6 -1.86 -4.81 5.69
C LYS A 6 -0.53 -5.51 5.44
N ARG A 7 0.09 -5.25 4.29
CA ARG A 7 1.38 -5.85 3.92
C ARG A 7 2.19 -4.95 3.00
N LEU A 8 3.51 -4.91 3.23
CA LEU A 8 4.50 -4.28 2.34
C LEU A 8 5.48 -5.34 1.85
N ILE A 9 5.67 -5.43 0.54
CA ILE A 9 6.64 -6.30 -0.12
C ILE A 9 7.74 -5.41 -0.67
N ARG A 10 8.59 -4.90 0.23
CA ARG A 10 9.60 -3.87 -0.10
C ARG A 10 10.49 -4.24 -1.28
N GLY A 11 10.99 -5.47 -1.32
CA GLY A 11 11.84 -5.94 -2.43
C GLY A 11 11.15 -5.98 -3.81
N ARG A 12 9.82 -5.82 -3.86
CA ARG A 12 9.05 -5.72 -5.11
C ARG A 12 8.32 -4.38 -5.28
N GLY A 13 8.48 -3.44 -4.35
CA GLY A 13 7.92 -2.09 -4.47
C GLY A 13 6.39 -2.00 -4.44
N PHE A 14 5.68 -2.94 -3.81
CA PHE A 14 4.22 -2.87 -3.70
C PHE A 14 3.69 -3.33 -2.33
N GLY A 15 2.40 -3.06 -2.09
CA GLY A 15 1.71 -3.45 -0.87
C GLY A 15 0.21 -3.59 -1.05
N PHE A 16 -0.45 -3.90 0.08
CA PHE A 16 -1.89 -4.03 0.19
C PHE A 16 -2.41 -3.21 1.37
N ILE A 17 -3.53 -2.55 1.17
CA ILE A 17 -4.30 -1.83 2.19
C ILE A 17 -5.54 -2.67 2.50
N SER A 18 -5.80 -2.88 3.79
CA SER A 18 -7.10 -3.36 4.26
C SER A 18 -8.01 -2.15 4.44
N ALA A 19 -9.07 -2.07 3.66
CA ALA A 19 -10.11 -1.06 3.83
C ALA A 19 -11.08 -1.46 4.95
N GLU A 20 -11.84 -0.49 5.45
CA GLU A 20 -12.80 -0.70 6.54
C GLU A 20 -14.01 -1.54 6.12
N ASP A 21 -14.34 -1.57 4.83
CA ASP A 21 -15.41 -2.39 4.25
C ASP A 21 -15.00 -3.87 4.06
N GLY A 22 -13.79 -4.25 4.49
CA GLY A 22 -13.25 -5.59 4.35
C GLY A 22 -12.60 -5.87 2.98
N SER A 23 -12.60 -4.90 2.06
CA SER A 23 -11.90 -5.04 0.79
C SER A 23 -10.38 -4.89 0.93
N GLU A 24 -9.66 -5.46 -0.03
CA GLU A 24 -8.21 -5.31 -0.15
C GLU A 24 -7.85 -4.49 -1.37
N VAL A 25 -7.03 -3.47 -1.16
CA VAL A 25 -6.58 -2.54 -2.21
C VAL A 25 -5.10 -2.72 -2.44
N PHE A 26 -4.73 -3.07 -3.67
CA PHE A 26 -3.34 -3.12 -4.11
C PHE A 26 -2.80 -1.71 -4.40
N PHE A 27 -1.54 -1.45 -4.06
CA PHE A 27 -0.83 -0.25 -4.51
C PHE A 27 0.63 -0.56 -4.86
N HIS A 28 1.15 0.16 -5.86
CA HIS A 28 2.57 0.16 -6.23
C HIS A 28 3.23 1.46 -5.73
N ARG A 29 4.52 1.42 -5.38
CA ARG A 29 5.28 2.57 -4.87
C ARG A 29 5.21 3.80 -5.77
N SER A 30 5.08 3.62 -7.09
CA SER A 30 4.99 4.72 -8.05
C SER A 30 3.68 5.51 -7.96
N ALA A 31 2.68 4.99 -7.25
CA ALA A 31 1.41 5.66 -7.02
C ALA A 31 1.40 6.49 -5.73
N LEU A 32 2.50 6.48 -4.95
CA LEU A 32 2.59 7.27 -3.73
C LEU A 32 3.10 8.68 -4.02
N GLU A 33 2.43 9.67 -3.46
CA GLU A 33 2.80 11.06 -3.57
C GLU A 33 3.61 11.49 -2.34
N GLY A 34 4.71 12.21 -2.55
CA GLY A 34 5.50 12.81 -1.48
C GLY A 34 6.30 11.82 -0.62
N MET A 35 6.26 10.52 -0.90
CA MET A 35 7.07 9.54 -0.17
C MET A 35 7.42 8.31 -1.00
N ASN A 36 8.47 7.61 -0.56
CA ASN A 36 8.78 6.26 -0.98
C ASN A 36 9.05 5.40 0.27
N PHE A 37 8.45 4.22 0.36
CA PHE A 37 8.55 3.35 1.55
C PHE A 37 9.65 2.28 1.44
N ASP A 38 10.30 2.16 0.28
CA ASP A 38 11.32 1.15 0.03
C ASP A 38 12.75 1.69 0.01
N THR A 39 12.92 2.97 0.38
CA THR A 39 14.22 3.63 0.58
C THR A 39 14.73 3.42 2.01
#